data_AF-A0A3D5FGT5-F1
#
_entry.id   AF-A0A3D5FGT5-F1
#
_cell.length_a   1.000
_cell.length_b   1.000
_cell.length_c   1.000
_cell.angle_alpha   90.00
_cell.angle_beta   90.00
_cell.angle_gamma   90.00
#
_symmetry.space_group_name_H-M   'P 1'
#
loop_
_entity.id
_entity.type
_entity.pdbx_description
1 polymer ?
#
loop_
_entity_poly.entity_id
_entity_poly.type
_entity_poly.pdbx_seq_one_letter_code
_entity_poly.pdbx_strand_id
1 'polypeptide(L)'
;MTYPSNHPGQRPGDEEAGIEITEEFERFVQRNDIFTRAFWDEKVRSKHTKAFFNSYRAEAIPRRRGGGFTRKDFALRNASWLISNVVKTRYSKEGRREGFMAPISYDTP
;
A
#
# COMPACT_ATOMS: atom_id res chain seq x y z
N MET A 1 -11.71 20.03 14.06
CA MET A 1 -10.66 19.02 14.28
C MET A 1 -9.32 19.69 14.02
N THR A 2 -8.53 19.94 15.05
CA THR A 2 -7.24 20.65 14.92
C THR A 2 -6.20 19.62 14.52
N TYR A 3 -5.63 19.74 13.31
CA TYR A 3 -4.55 18.84 12.90
C TYR A 3 -3.31 19.15 13.75
N PRO A 4 -2.59 18.13 14.27
CA PRO A 4 -1.36 18.38 15.00
C PRO A 4 -0.33 19.03 14.08
N SER A 5 0.68 19.69 14.67
CA SER A 5 1.84 20.22 13.93
C SER A 5 2.45 19.17 13.00
N ASN A 6 2.90 19.60 11.81
CA ASN A 6 3.68 18.76 10.88
C ASN A 6 5.12 18.52 11.37
N HIS A 7 5.55 19.22 12.41
CA HIS A 7 6.80 18.96 13.13
C HIS A 7 6.45 18.50 14.53
N PRO A 8 6.27 17.19 14.75
CA PRO A 8 6.12 16.66 16.09
C PRO A 8 7.48 16.73 16.76
N GLY A 9 7.56 17.39 17.91
CA GLY A 9 8.73 17.25 18.78
C GLY A 9 8.88 15.82 19.29
N GLN A 10 10.00 15.56 19.99
CA GLN A 10 10.30 14.25 20.56
C GLN A 10 9.19 13.83 21.52
N ARG A 11 8.74 12.58 21.40
CA ARG A 11 7.64 12.04 22.17
C ARG A 11 8.14 11.21 23.35
N PRO A 12 7.35 11.10 24.43
CA PRO A 12 7.63 10.14 25.49
C PRO A 12 7.81 8.72 24.92
N GLY A 13 8.91 8.06 25.29
CA GLY A 13 9.25 6.71 24.83
C GLY A 13 10.11 6.64 23.57
N ASP A 14 10.34 7.76 22.85
CA ASP A 14 11.21 7.76 21.66
C ASP A 14 12.66 7.37 22.04
N GLU A 15 13.18 7.92 23.14
CA GLU A 15 14.52 7.61 23.66
C GLU A 15 14.66 6.14 24.06
N GLU A 16 13.66 5.58 24.76
CA GLU A 16 13.61 4.16 25.13
C GLU A 16 13.56 3.24 23.89
N ALA A 17 12.92 3.71 22.82
CA ALA A 17 12.87 3.03 21.53
C ALA A 17 14.11 3.26 20.65
N GLY A 18 15.07 4.08 21.09
CA GLY A 18 16.26 4.45 20.32
C GLY A 18 15.95 5.32 19.09
N ILE A 19 14.86 6.08 19.13
CA ILE A 19 14.43 6.99 18.05
C ILE A 19 14.96 8.39 18.36
N GLU A 20 15.91 8.84 17.54
CA GLU A 20 16.43 10.20 17.56
C GLU A 20 15.81 11.00 16.38
N ILE A 21 15.32 12.20 16.65
CA ILE A 21 14.77 13.12 15.63
C ILE A 21 15.60 14.39 15.55
N THR A 22 15.64 15.02 14.37
CA THR A 22 16.33 16.30 14.14
C THR A 22 15.32 17.45 14.00
N GLU A 23 15.82 18.69 13.91
CA GLU A 23 14.98 19.87 13.69
C GLU A 23 14.25 19.83 12.33
N GLU A 24 14.83 19.14 11.34
CA GLU A 24 14.24 18.94 10.02
C GLU A 24 13.19 17.82 9.98
N PHE A 25 13.00 17.08 11.07
CA PHE A 25 12.04 15.98 11.10
C PHE A 25 10.62 16.49 10.86
N GLU A 26 9.95 15.88 9.88
CA GLU A 26 8.57 16.17 9.53
C GLU A 26 7.72 14.90 9.52
N ARG A 27 6.42 15.06 9.77
CA ARG A 27 5.49 13.95 9.66
C ARG A 27 5.47 13.41 8.24
N PHE A 28 5.59 12.10 8.13
CA PHE A 28 5.37 11.42 6.87
C PHE A 28 3.88 11.44 6.48
N VAL A 29 3.57 12.04 5.33
CA VAL A 29 2.25 11.96 4.73
C VAL A 29 2.15 10.65 3.96
N GLN A 30 1.29 9.72 4.42
CA GLN A 30 1.17 8.38 3.82
C GLN A 30 0.90 8.39 2.29
N ARG A 31 0.23 9.42 1.77
CA ARG A 31 0.04 9.61 0.32
C ARG A 31 1.35 9.73 -0.47
N ASN A 32 2.43 10.13 0.19
CA ASN A 32 3.78 10.28 -0.36
C ASN A 32 4.61 8.99 -0.28
N ASP A 33 4.05 7.89 0.22
CA ASP A 33 4.66 6.56 0.09
C ASP A 33 4.87 6.18 -1.38
N ILE A 34 5.96 5.46 -1.66
CA ILE A 34 6.37 5.13 -3.04
C ILE A 34 5.31 4.30 -3.76
N PHE A 35 4.63 3.39 -3.07
CA PHE A 35 3.57 2.57 -3.66
C PHE A 35 2.33 3.39 -3.95
N THR A 36 2.05 4.41 -3.13
CA THR A 36 0.93 5.32 -3.34
C THR A 36 1.22 6.35 -4.44
N ARG A 37 2.42 6.96 -4.42
CA ARG A 37 2.89 7.92 -5.43
C ARG A 37 2.88 7.36 -6.83
N ALA A 38 3.18 6.07 -7.00
CA ALA A 38 3.12 5.41 -8.31
C ALA A 38 1.74 5.48 -9.00
N PHE A 39 0.66 5.84 -8.28
CA PHE A 39 -0.67 6.05 -8.86
C PHE A 39 -0.96 7.50 -9.30
N TRP A 40 -0.35 8.51 -8.66
CA TRP A 40 -0.72 9.93 -8.85
C TRP A 40 0.45 10.86 -9.22
N ASP A 41 1.68 10.54 -8.80
CA ASP A 41 2.87 11.36 -9.05
C ASP A 41 3.46 11.01 -10.42
N GLU A 42 3.45 11.98 -11.33
CA GLU A 42 3.94 11.81 -12.71
C GLU A 42 5.44 11.49 -12.78
N LYS A 43 6.24 11.88 -11.78
CA LYS A 43 7.68 11.57 -11.74
C LYS A 43 7.94 10.11 -11.39
N VAL A 44 7.03 9.48 -10.66
CA VAL A 44 7.14 8.07 -10.24
C VAL A 44 6.40 7.16 -11.20
N ARG A 45 5.24 7.60 -11.69
CA ARG A 45 4.36 6.82 -12.55
C ARG A 45 4.99 6.57 -13.92
N SER A 46 5.40 5.33 -14.15
CA SER A 46 6.03 4.87 -15.39
C SER A 46 5.47 3.53 -15.86
N LYS A 47 5.83 3.13 -17.09
CA LYS A 47 5.53 1.78 -17.62
C LYS A 47 6.01 0.67 -16.69
N HIS A 48 7.11 0.87 -15.98
CA HIS A 48 7.69 -0.11 -15.06
C HIS A 48 6.87 -0.23 -13.77
N THR A 49 6.49 0.90 -13.16
CA THR A 49 5.59 0.88 -11.99
C THR A 49 4.24 0.26 -12.32
N LYS A 50 3.67 0.57 -13.49
CA LYS A 50 2.43 -0.06 -13.98
C LYS A 50 2.61 -1.58 -14.15
N ALA A 51 3.73 -2.02 -14.73
CA ALA A 51 4.05 -3.43 -14.88
C ALA A 51 4.22 -4.15 -13.54
N PHE A 52 4.86 -3.52 -12.55
CA PHE A 52 5.00 -4.05 -11.19
C PHE A 52 3.62 -4.35 -10.57
N PHE A 53 2.70 -3.38 -10.54
CA PHE A 53 1.36 -3.60 -9.98
C PHE A 53 0.50 -4.56 -10.82
N ASN A 54 0.70 -4.60 -12.13
CA ASN A 54 0.03 -5.57 -13.00
C ASN A 54 0.53 -6.99 -12.75
N SER A 55 1.77 -7.19 -12.31
CA SER A 55 2.32 -8.52 -12.03
C SER A 55 1.60 -9.24 -10.88
N TYR A 56 1.03 -8.50 -9.92
CA TYR A 56 0.19 -9.05 -8.85
C TYR A 56 -1.19 -9.51 -9.34
N ARG A 57 -1.70 -8.92 -10.43
CA ARG A 57 -3.03 -9.21 -10.99
C ARG A 57 -3.00 -10.16 -12.18
N ALA A 58 -1.85 -10.27 -12.84
CA ALA A 58 -1.67 -11.25 -13.89
C ALA A 58 -1.87 -12.64 -13.27
N GLU A 59 -2.82 -13.39 -13.82
CA GLU A 59 -2.85 -14.84 -13.65
C GLU A 59 -1.43 -15.36 -13.84
N ALA A 60 -1.04 -16.37 -13.07
CA ALA A 60 0.28 -16.97 -13.16
C ALA A 60 0.46 -17.59 -14.55
N ILE A 61 0.76 -16.75 -15.55
CA ILE A 61 1.18 -17.16 -16.87
C ILE A 61 2.40 -18.02 -16.56
N PRO A 62 2.40 -19.33 -16.88
CA PRO A 62 3.47 -20.23 -16.50
C PRO A 62 4.73 -19.81 -17.26
N ARG A 63 5.48 -18.85 -16.70
CA ARG A 63 6.55 -18.17 -17.44
C ARG A 63 7.83 -18.99 -17.47
N ARG A 64 8.00 -19.98 -16.58
CA ARG A 64 9.05 -21.00 -16.65
C ARG A 64 8.62 -22.28 -15.90
N ARG A 65 8.89 -23.46 -16.48
CA ARG A 65 8.89 -24.76 -15.77
C ARG A 65 10.17 -24.90 -14.92
N GLY A 66 10.44 -23.94 -14.04
CA GLY A 66 11.51 -24.05 -13.05
C GLY A 66 10.94 -24.64 -11.76
N GLY A 67 11.67 -25.53 -11.08
CA GLY A 67 11.28 -26.06 -9.77
C GLY A 67 11.09 -24.90 -8.78
N GLY A 68 9.84 -24.55 -8.50
CA GLY A 68 9.45 -23.36 -7.75
C GLY A 68 7.94 -23.32 -7.59
N PHE A 69 7.35 -22.13 -7.47
CA PHE A 69 5.91 -21.95 -7.25
C PHE A 69 5.06 -22.75 -8.24
N THR A 70 4.27 -23.66 -7.70
CA THR A 70 3.30 -24.46 -8.43
C THR A 70 1.97 -23.72 -8.54
N ARG A 71 1.07 -24.24 -9.38
CA ARG A 71 -0.30 -23.73 -9.48
C ARG A 71 -1.02 -23.73 -8.12
N LYS A 72 -0.76 -24.73 -7.25
CA LYS A 72 -1.35 -24.80 -5.91
C LYS A 72 -0.88 -23.65 -5.02
N ASP A 73 0.39 -23.29 -5.08
CA ASP A 73 0.96 -22.20 -4.29
C ASP A 73 0.39 -20.84 -4.72
N PHE A 74 0.22 -20.62 -6.03
CA PHE A 74 -0.48 -19.44 -6.54
C PHE A 74 -1.95 -19.41 -6.17
N ALA A 75 -2.64 -20.56 -6.19
CA ALA A 75 -4.03 -20.65 -5.76
C ALA A 75 -4.19 -20.31 -4.27
N LEU A 76 -3.35 -20.88 -3.40
CA LEU A 76 -3.34 -20.59 -1.97
C LEU A 76 -3.05 -19.11 -1.72
N ARG A 77 -1.97 -18.57 -2.32
CA ARG A 77 -1.64 -17.15 -2.21
C ARG A 77 -2.84 -16.28 -2.60
N ASN A 78 -3.41 -16.51 -3.79
CA ASN A 78 -4.50 -15.68 -4.29
C ASN A 78 -5.77 -15.81 -3.42
N ALA A 79 -6.08 -17.00 -2.89
CA ALA A 79 -7.20 -17.23 -1.98
C ALA A 79 -7.03 -16.48 -0.66
N SER A 80 -5.82 -16.49 -0.08
CA SER A 80 -5.53 -15.75 1.16
C SER A 80 -5.72 -14.24 1.02
N TRP A 81 -5.63 -13.70 -0.20
CA TRP A 81 -5.85 -12.28 -0.48
C TRP A 81 -7.30 -11.92 -0.87
N LEU A 82 -8.23 -12.88 -0.90
CA LEU A 82 -9.59 -12.68 -1.44
C LEU A 82 -10.33 -11.53 -0.76
N ILE A 83 -10.44 -11.54 0.57
CA ILE A 83 -11.20 -10.52 1.33
C ILE A 83 -10.54 -9.14 1.17
N SER A 84 -9.22 -9.07 1.30
CA SER A 84 -8.48 -7.83 1.06
C SER A 84 -8.72 -7.27 -0.35
N ASN A 85 -8.76 -8.14 -1.36
CA ASN A 85 -9.05 -7.73 -2.73
C ASN A 85 -10.46 -7.16 -2.86
N VAL A 86 -11.48 -7.83 -2.30
CA VAL A 86 -12.87 -7.34 -2.32
C VAL A 86 -12.98 -5.96 -1.69
N VAL A 87 -12.45 -5.78 -0.47
CA VAL A 87 -12.54 -4.51 0.25
C VAL A 87 -11.77 -3.40 -0.47
N LYS A 88 -10.53 -3.65 -0.91
CA LYS A 88 -9.71 -2.60 -1.51
C LYS A 88 -10.13 -2.21 -2.92
N THR A 89 -10.87 -3.06 -3.64
CA THR A 89 -11.24 -2.79 -5.04
C THR A 89 -12.69 -2.35 -5.25
N ARG A 90 -13.59 -2.49 -4.26
CA ARG A 90 -15.03 -2.21 -4.41
C ARG A 90 -15.38 -0.82 -4.93
N TYR A 91 -14.54 0.20 -4.64
CA TYR A 91 -14.69 1.58 -5.13
C TYR A 91 -13.57 2.01 -6.10
N SER A 92 -12.92 1.05 -6.78
CA SER A 92 -11.79 1.38 -7.67
C SER A 92 -12.15 2.34 -8.80
N LYS A 93 -13.41 2.32 -9.27
CA LYS A 93 -13.90 3.23 -10.33
C LYS A 93 -13.94 4.69 -9.87
N GLU A 94 -14.12 4.91 -8.57
CA GLU A 94 -14.09 6.22 -7.91
C GLU A 94 -12.67 6.60 -7.48
N GLY A 95 -11.66 5.80 -7.84
CA GLY A 95 -10.28 6.00 -7.40
C GLY A 95 -10.06 5.67 -5.93
N ARG A 96 -11.04 5.10 -5.24
CA ARG A 96 -10.99 4.81 -3.80
C ARG A 96 -10.54 3.38 -3.53
N ARG A 97 -9.47 3.25 -2.74
CA ARG A 97 -8.92 1.95 -2.29
C ARG A 97 -8.93 1.84 -0.78
N GLU A 98 -9.99 1.23 -0.29
CA GLU A 98 -10.26 1.17 1.14
C GLU A 98 -9.34 0.20 1.88
N GLY A 99 -9.01 0.54 3.14
CA GLY A 99 -8.04 -0.19 3.95
C GLY A 99 -6.59 -0.02 3.49
N PHE A 100 -6.34 0.86 2.50
CA PHE A 100 -5.00 1.18 2.03
C PHE A 100 -4.78 2.68 1.84
N MET A 101 -5.49 3.30 0.88
CA MET A 101 -5.40 4.75 0.58
C MET A 101 -6.63 5.53 1.06
N ALA A 102 -7.65 4.83 1.56
CA ALA A 102 -8.87 5.41 2.08
C ALA A 102 -9.36 4.61 3.30
N PRO A 103 -10.09 5.24 4.23
CA PRO A 103 -10.76 4.53 5.31
C PRO A 103 -11.75 3.50 4.75
N ILE A 104 -11.96 2.42 5.51
CA ILE A 104 -12.97 1.41 5.17
C ILE A 104 -14.34 2.00 5.46
N SER A 105 -15.21 2.05 4.45
CA SER A 105 -16.60 2.46 4.63
C SER A 105 -17.37 1.43 5.42
N TYR A 106 -18.31 1.91 6.24
CA TYR A 106 -19.31 1.06 6.85
C TYR A 106 -20.33 0.64 5.78
N ASP A 107 -20.63 -0.66 5.72
CA ASP A 107 -21.72 -1.19 4.88
C ASP A 107 -23.07 -1.18 5.61
N THR A 108 -23.03 -0.88 6.91
CA THR A 108 -24.20 -0.74 7.78
C THR A 108 -24.19 0.63 8.45
N PRO A 109 -25.37 1.22 8.74
CA PRO A 109 -25.47 2.47 9.50
C PRO A 109 -24.77 2.44 10.85
#